data_AF-A0A5E4BDY3-F1
#
_entry.id   AF-A0A5E4BDY3-F1
#
_cell.length_a   1.000
_cell.length_b   1.000
_cell.length_c   1.000
_cell.angle_alpha   90.00
_cell.angle_beta   90.00
_cell.angle_gamma   90.00
#
_symmetry.space_group_name_H-M   'P 1'
#
loop_
_entity.id
_entity.type
_entity.pdbx_description
1 polymer ?
#
loop_
_entity_poly.entity_id
_entity_poly.type
_entity_poly.pdbx_seq_one_letter_code
_entity_poly.pdbx_strand_id
1 'polypeptide(L)'
;MQVSIACTEQNLRSRSSEDRLCGPRPGPGGGNGGPVGGGHGNPSGGGGSGFKARAALVPRPPAPAGALRESTGRSTGMKYRNLGKSGLRVSCLGLGTWVTFGSQISDETAEDVLTIAYEHGINLFDTAEVYAAGKAERTLGNILKRKGWRRSSYVITTKIFGGGQAETERGLSRKHIIEGLRGSLERLQLEYVDIVFANRSDPNSPMEEIVRAMTYVINQGLALYWGTSRWGAAEIMEAYSMARQFNLIPPVCEQVEHHLFQREKAEMQLPELYHKIGVGSVTWSPLACGLITSKYDGRLPDSCRASIKGYQWLKDKVQSEDGKKQQAKAMDLLPIAHQLGCTVAQLAIAWCLRSEGVSSVLLGVSSEEQLMEHLGSLQVLSQLTPQMVMEIDGLLGNKSHSKK
;
A
#
# COMPACT_ATOMS: atom_id res chain seq x y z
N MET A 1 -25.13 -36.43 -24.81
CA MET A 1 -25.63 -35.28 -25.60
C MET A 1 -24.43 -34.56 -26.16
N GLN A 2 -24.41 -34.43 -27.48
CA GLN A 2 -23.31 -34.05 -28.33
C GLN A 2 -23.54 -32.62 -28.85
N VAL A 3 -22.49 -31.98 -29.38
CA VAL A 3 -22.45 -30.77 -30.23
C VAL A 3 -22.78 -29.42 -29.53
N SER A 4 -22.18 -28.27 -29.84
CA SER A 4 -21.27 -27.89 -30.92
C SER A 4 -20.52 -26.58 -30.62
N ILE A 5 -19.29 -26.50 -31.13
CA ILE A 5 -18.55 -25.27 -31.42
C ILE A 5 -19.14 -24.65 -32.70
N ALA A 6 -19.28 -23.33 -32.74
CA ALA A 6 -19.56 -22.59 -33.98
C ALA A 6 -18.59 -21.40 -34.10
N CYS A 7 -17.65 -21.53 -35.03
CA CYS A 7 -16.91 -20.43 -35.63
C CYS A 7 -17.83 -19.64 -36.56
N THR A 8 -17.65 -18.31 -36.60
CA THR A 8 -18.03 -17.49 -37.76
C THR A 8 -16.87 -16.57 -38.11
N GLU A 9 -16.12 -16.96 -39.14
CA GLU A 9 -15.36 -16.04 -39.97
C GLU A 9 -16.32 -15.34 -40.95
N GLN A 10 -16.20 -14.02 -41.11
CA GLN A 10 -16.44 -13.39 -42.41
C GLN A 10 -15.76 -12.02 -42.53
N ASN A 11 -14.93 -11.93 -43.57
CA ASN A 11 -14.51 -10.77 -44.36
C ASN A 11 -13.42 -9.82 -43.84
N LEU A 12 -12.18 -10.28 -44.07
CA LEU A 12 -11.05 -9.48 -44.53
C LEU A 12 -11.39 -8.70 -45.82
N ARG A 13 -11.15 -7.40 -45.83
CA ARG A 13 -10.86 -6.63 -47.06
C ARG A 13 -9.43 -6.10 -46.99
N SER A 14 -8.67 -6.49 -47.99
CA SER A 14 -7.29 -6.19 -48.29
C SER A 14 -6.99 -4.70 -48.48
N ARG A 15 -5.81 -4.28 -48.03
CA ARG A 15 -5.05 -3.21 -48.69
C ARG A 15 -3.63 -3.71 -48.94
N SER A 16 -3.25 -3.58 -50.20
CA SER A 16 -2.07 -4.10 -50.87
C SER A 16 -0.77 -3.44 -50.41
N SER A 17 0.30 -4.18 -50.62
CA SER A 17 1.70 -3.81 -50.47
C SER A 17 2.28 -3.62 -51.87
N GLU A 18 2.56 -2.36 -52.23
CA GLU A 18 3.33 -1.85 -53.40
C GLU A 18 3.23 -0.33 -53.23
N ASP A 19 4.26 0.40 -52.77
CA ASP A 19 5.45 0.73 -53.55
C ASP A 19 6.71 0.83 -52.67
N ARG A 20 7.74 0.09 -53.09
CA ARG A 20 9.14 0.44 -52.85
C ARG A 20 9.67 1.05 -54.16
N LEU A 21 10.50 2.10 -54.07
CA LEU A 21 11.91 2.13 -54.53
C LEU A 21 12.37 3.55 -54.91
N CYS A 22 13.63 3.83 -54.51
CA CYS A 22 14.66 4.73 -55.10
C CYS A 22 15.10 5.95 -54.24
N GLY A 23 16.33 5.87 -53.69
CA GLY A 23 17.21 7.05 -53.45
C GLY A 23 18.02 7.39 -54.73
N PRO A 24 19.16 8.12 -54.71
CA PRO A 24 19.86 8.89 -53.65
C PRO A 24 20.33 10.35 -54.02
N ARG A 25 20.65 11.20 -53.00
CA ARG A 25 21.67 12.32 -52.84
C ARG A 25 21.95 13.36 -53.98
N PRO A 26 22.71 14.50 -53.82
CA PRO A 26 23.50 15.08 -52.69
C PRO A 26 23.27 16.62 -52.42
N GLY A 27 24.07 17.20 -51.49
CA GLY A 27 24.06 18.60 -50.94
C GLY A 27 24.48 19.75 -51.89
N PRO A 28 25.14 20.87 -51.49
CA PRO A 28 25.97 21.18 -50.30
C PRO A 28 25.50 22.49 -49.55
N GLY A 29 26.14 23.10 -48.53
CA GLY A 29 27.40 22.91 -47.81
C GLY A 29 27.71 24.10 -46.88
N GLY A 30 28.74 23.94 -46.02
CA GLY A 30 29.51 24.99 -45.33
C GLY A 30 29.09 25.29 -43.87
N GLY A 31 29.97 25.32 -42.88
CA GLY A 31 31.43 25.20 -42.86
C GLY A 31 32.00 25.92 -41.62
N ASN A 32 33.23 25.55 -41.24
CA ASN A 32 34.06 25.99 -40.09
C ASN A 32 33.75 25.36 -38.73
N GLY A 33 34.68 24.73 -38.02
CA GLY A 33 36.14 24.64 -38.18
C GLY A 33 36.76 24.57 -36.78
N GLY A 34 37.57 23.53 -36.50
CA GLY A 34 38.22 23.29 -35.19
C GLY A 34 39.36 24.27 -34.86
N PRO A 35 40.26 23.97 -33.90
CA PRO A 35 41.08 22.76 -34.00
C PRO A 35 41.36 22.00 -32.69
N VAL A 36 42.11 20.92 -32.89
CA VAL A 36 42.57 19.86 -31.98
C VAL A 36 43.97 20.19 -31.45
N GLY A 37 44.29 19.70 -30.24
CA GLY A 37 45.63 19.43 -29.71
C GLY A 37 45.48 18.80 -28.32
N GLY A 38 46.06 17.67 -27.91
CA GLY A 38 47.32 17.01 -28.29
C GLY A 38 48.38 17.31 -27.22
N GLY A 39 48.67 16.37 -26.31
CA GLY A 39 49.83 16.51 -25.41
C GLY A 39 49.81 15.67 -24.12
N HIS A 40 50.74 14.72 -24.04
CA HIS A 40 51.15 13.93 -22.88
C HIS A 40 51.70 14.78 -21.71
N GLY A 41 51.63 14.25 -20.49
CA GLY A 41 52.47 14.74 -19.38
C GLY A 41 52.08 14.19 -18.00
N ASN A 42 52.67 13.06 -17.63
CA ASN A 42 52.76 12.62 -16.23
C ASN A 42 53.89 13.43 -15.55
N PRO A 43 53.77 13.81 -14.27
CA PRO A 43 54.96 13.75 -13.44
C PRO A 43 54.73 13.05 -12.10
N SER A 44 55.80 12.37 -11.72
CA SER A 44 56.08 11.65 -10.50
C SER A 44 56.09 12.54 -9.25
N GLY A 45 55.68 11.94 -8.13
CA GLY A 45 56.24 12.05 -6.77
C GLY A 45 56.84 13.38 -6.29
N GLY A 46 56.21 13.96 -5.27
CA GLY A 46 56.82 14.94 -4.37
C GLY A 46 56.00 15.07 -3.09
N GLY A 47 56.54 14.60 -1.97
CA GLY A 47 55.90 14.67 -0.66
C GLY A 47 55.72 16.10 -0.17
N GLY A 48 54.60 16.34 0.52
CA GLY A 48 54.30 17.61 1.16
C GLY A 48 53.23 17.42 2.23
N SER A 49 53.67 17.38 3.49
CA SER A 49 52.84 17.48 4.68
C SER A 49 52.07 18.81 4.69
N GLY A 50 50.74 18.78 4.77
CA GLY A 50 49.94 20.01 4.84
C GLY A 50 48.50 19.78 5.29
N PHE A 51 48.25 20.02 6.58
CA PHE A 51 47.01 20.45 7.22
C PHE A 51 45.66 19.83 6.76
N LYS A 52 45.17 18.85 7.54
CA LYS A 52 43.73 18.52 7.58
C LYS A 52 42.96 19.68 8.18
N ALA A 53 42.28 20.47 7.36
CA ALA A 53 41.27 21.41 7.82
C ALA A 53 40.12 20.63 8.46
N ARG A 54 40.00 20.68 9.79
CA ARG A 54 38.78 20.27 10.50
C ARG A 54 37.70 21.28 10.15
N ALA A 55 36.72 20.87 9.35
CA ALA A 55 35.48 21.61 9.23
C ALA A 55 34.85 21.74 10.62
N ALA A 56 34.70 22.98 11.10
CA ALA A 56 34.03 23.26 12.36
C ALA A 56 32.56 22.82 12.22
N LEU A 57 32.15 21.84 13.02
CA LEU A 57 30.75 21.49 13.21
C LEU A 57 30.03 22.71 13.80
N VAL A 58 29.21 23.37 12.99
CA VAL A 58 28.27 24.39 13.48
C VAL A 58 27.32 23.68 14.45
N PRO A 59 27.20 24.12 15.72
CA PRO A 59 26.26 23.53 16.64
C PRO A 59 24.84 23.65 16.09
N ARG A 60 24.14 22.53 15.98
CA ARG A 60 22.72 22.53 15.60
C ARG A 60 21.95 23.29 16.69
N PRO A 61 21.06 24.24 16.34
CA PRO A 61 20.29 24.95 17.34
C PRO A 61 19.47 23.96 18.18
N PRO A 62 19.25 24.25 19.48
CA PRO A 62 18.46 23.39 20.35
C PRO A 62 17.07 23.21 19.74
N ALA A 63 16.58 21.97 19.74
CA ALA A 63 15.23 21.67 19.29
C ALA A 63 14.23 22.47 20.14
N PRO A 64 13.19 23.08 19.52
CA PRO A 64 12.21 23.82 20.29
C PRO A 64 11.54 22.90 21.31
N ALA A 65 11.30 23.42 22.51
CA ALA A 65 10.54 22.73 23.54
C ALA A 65 9.14 22.39 22.97
N GLY A 66 8.84 21.10 22.83
CA GLY A 66 7.62 20.60 22.19
C GLY A 66 7.80 19.97 20.81
N ALA A 67 9.01 19.96 20.23
CA ALA A 67 9.30 19.15 19.05
C ALA A 67 9.25 17.66 19.41
N LEU A 68 8.16 16.98 19.03
CA LEU A 68 8.06 15.53 19.10
C LEU A 68 9.31 14.90 18.47
N ARG A 69 9.92 13.93 19.17
CA ARG A 69 11.12 13.25 18.68
C ARG A 69 10.80 12.67 17.31
N GLU A 70 11.65 12.95 16.32
CA GLU A 70 11.56 12.26 15.04
C GLU A 70 11.74 10.76 15.27
N SER A 71 10.66 10.00 15.05
CA SER A 71 10.60 8.56 15.27
C SER A 71 11.33 7.82 14.15
N THR A 72 12.65 7.86 14.20
CA THR A 72 13.48 7.08 13.27
C THR A 72 13.43 5.59 13.65
N GLY A 73 13.50 4.69 12.67
CA GLY A 73 13.49 3.25 12.95
C GLY A 73 14.60 2.76 13.90
N ARG A 74 15.68 3.54 14.07
CA ARG A 74 16.75 3.25 15.02
C ARG A 74 16.28 3.31 16.49
N SER A 75 15.27 4.11 16.82
CA SER A 75 14.80 4.26 18.20
C SER A 75 13.65 3.33 18.56
N THR A 76 12.86 2.86 17.58
CA THR A 76 11.61 2.12 17.86
C THR A 76 11.66 0.64 17.49
N GLY A 77 12.69 0.20 16.75
CA GLY A 77 12.77 -1.15 16.20
C GLY A 77 11.91 -1.37 14.95
N MET A 78 11.12 -0.37 14.54
CA MET A 78 10.30 -0.42 13.32
C MET A 78 11.17 -0.68 12.08
N LYS A 79 10.77 -1.67 11.28
CA LYS A 79 11.42 -1.97 10.01
C LYS A 79 10.75 -1.17 8.91
N TYR A 80 11.57 -0.63 8.02
CA TYR A 80 11.11 0.08 6.84
C TYR A 80 11.47 -0.73 5.59
N ARG A 81 10.54 -0.82 4.65
CA ARG A 81 10.71 -1.54 3.38
C ARG A 81 10.36 -0.61 2.23
N ASN A 82 10.93 -0.85 1.06
CA ASN A 82 10.45 -0.21 -0.15
C ASN A 82 9.04 -0.71 -0.46
N LEU A 83 8.17 0.19 -0.92
CA LEU A 83 6.87 -0.20 -1.42
C LEU A 83 7.02 -0.69 -2.86
N GLY A 84 7.03 -2.01 -3.01
CA GLY A 84 7.39 -2.63 -4.29
C GLY A 84 8.83 -2.33 -4.68
N LYS A 85 9.06 -2.09 -5.97
CA LYS A 85 10.35 -1.61 -6.50
C LYS A 85 10.45 -0.08 -6.52
N SER A 86 9.47 0.65 -5.99
CA SER A 86 9.53 2.12 -5.90
C SER A 86 10.57 2.60 -4.88
N GLY A 87 10.96 3.87 -4.96
CA GLY A 87 11.84 4.51 -3.97
C GLY A 87 11.16 4.84 -2.64
N LEU A 88 9.82 4.74 -2.55
CA LEU A 88 9.06 5.09 -1.35
C LEU A 88 9.30 4.04 -0.26
N ARG A 89 9.73 4.49 0.92
CA ARG A 89 9.95 3.61 2.09
C ARG A 89 8.82 3.76 3.09
N VAL A 90 8.16 2.64 3.39
CA VAL A 90 7.06 2.56 4.36
C VAL A 90 7.47 1.70 5.55
N SER A 91 6.93 2.01 6.73
CA SER A 91 6.98 1.13 7.89
C SER A 91 6.27 -0.19 7.57
N CYS A 92 6.81 -1.31 8.07
CA CYS A 92 6.22 -2.63 7.80
C CYS A 92 4.84 -2.79 8.45
N LEU A 93 4.51 -1.97 9.44
CA LEU A 93 3.14 -1.78 9.93
C LEU A 93 2.65 -0.39 9.52
N GLY A 94 1.41 -0.31 9.06
CA GLY A 94 0.69 0.94 8.82
C GLY A 94 -0.57 1.01 9.67
N LEU A 95 -1.21 2.17 9.72
CA LEU A 95 -2.48 2.37 10.44
C LEU A 95 -3.57 2.80 9.47
N GLY A 96 -4.64 2.02 9.39
CA GLY A 96 -5.83 2.33 8.61
C GLY A 96 -6.92 2.98 9.45
N THR A 97 -7.70 3.86 8.83
CA THR A 97 -8.78 4.60 9.50
C THR A 97 -10.18 4.02 9.28
N TRP A 98 -10.31 2.87 8.62
CA TRP A 98 -11.60 2.28 8.30
C TRP A 98 -12.35 1.85 9.58
N VAL A 99 -13.65 2.15 9.64
CA VAL A 99 -14.56 1.92 10.77
C VAL A 99 -14.32 2.87 11.96
N THR A 100 -13.08 3.24 12.21
CA THR A 100 -12.67 3.88 13.46
C THR A 100 -12.81 5.40 13.39
N PHE A 101 -12.00 6.07 12.58
CA PHE A 101 -11.92 7.53 12.59
C PHE A 101 -13.21 8.16 12.05
N GLY A 102 -13.71 9.18 12.75
CA GLY A 102 -14.97 9.86 12.40
C GLY A 102 -16.22 8.97 12.55
N SER A 103 -16.10 7.82 13.21
CA SER A 103 -17.21 6.87 13.42
C SER A 103 -17.13 6.16 14.77
N GLN A 104 -16.45 5.01 14.88
CA GLN A 104 -16.49 4.14 16.07
C GLN A 104 -15.81 4.76 17.31
N ILE A 105 -14.71 5.48 17.11
CA ILE A 105 -13.92 6.07 18.20
C ILE A 105 -14.04 7.60 18.17
N SER A 106 -13.80 8.25 19.32
CA SER A 106 -13.78 9.71 19.40
C SER A 106 -12.56 10.29 18.67
N ASP A 107 -12.61 11.59 18.36
CA ASP A 107 -11.48 12.27 17.72
C ASP A 107 -10.25 12.34 18.65
N GLU A 108 -10.46 12.35 19.97
CA GLU A 108 -9.38 12.27 20.98
C GLU A 108 -8.70 10.91 20.93
N THR A 109 -9.46 9.81 20.99
CA THR A 109 -8.88 8.45 20.86
C THR A 109 -8.20 8.26 19.51
N ALA A 110 -8.75 8.85 18.43
CA ALA A 110 -8.10 8.82 17.13
C ALA A 110 -6.76 9.57 17.12
N GLU A 111 -6.68 10.72 17.82
CA GLU A 111 -5.44 11.45 18.02
C GLU A 111 -4.42 10.63 18.81
N ASP A 112 -4.82 10.03 19.93
CA ASP A 112 -3.91 9.25 20.79
C ASP A 112 -3.33 8.05 20.04
N VAL A 113 -4.18 7.28 19.37
CA VAL A 113 -3.79 6.16 18.51
C VAL A 113 -2.82 6.61 17.40
N LEU A 114 -3.13 7.71 16.71
CA LEU A 114 -2.25 8.22 15.64
C LEU A 114 -0.90 8.69 16.20
N THR A 115 -0.91 9.33 17.36
CA THR A 115 0.29 9.81 18.07
C THR A 115 1.20 8.65 18.42
N ILE A 116 0.66 7.64 19.09
CA ILE A 116 1.39 6.44 19.49
C ILE A 116 1.95 5.72 18.26
N ALA A 117 1.13 5.57 17.21
CA ALA A 117 1.58 4.94 15.97
C ALA A 117 2.80 5.67 15.39
N TYR A 118 2.71 7.00 15.25
CA TYR A 118 3.79 7.82 14.74
C TYR A 118 5.04 7.74 15.63
N GLU A 119 4.89 7.85 16.95
CA GLU A 119 6.01 7.77 17.91
C GLU A 119 6.71 6.41 17.92
N HIS A 120 5.98 5.32 17.60
CA HIS A 120 6.54 3.99 17.42
C HIS A 120 7.11 3.74 16.01
N GLY A 121 7.15 4.79 15.17
CA GLY A 121 7.77 4.77 13.85
C GLY A 121 6.86 4.27 12.73
N ILE A 122 5.55 4.14 12.96
CA ILE A 122 4.62 3.99 11.84
C ILE A 122 4.63 5.29 11.05
N ASN A 123 4.93 5.20 9.76
CA ASN A 123 4.87 6.33 8.86
C ASN A 123 3.73 6.22 7.84
N LEU A 124 3.14 5.03 7.66
CA LEU A 124 2.07 4.79 6.69
C LEU A 124 0.69 4.92 7.34
N PHE A 125 -0.10 5.89 6.89
CA PHE A 125 -1.46 6.14 7.33
C PHE A 125 -2.45 6.09 6.16
N ASP A 126 -3.46 5.24 6.26
CA ASP A 126 -4.36 4.91 5.16
C ASP A 126 -5.82 5.28 5.46
N THR A 127 -6.46 5.95 4.51
CA THR A 127 -7.86 6.38 4.59
C THR A 127 -8.58 6.22 3.24
N ALA A 128 -9.81 6.71 3.09
CA ALA A 128 -10.54 6.73 1.83
C ALA A 128 -11.67 7.77 1.88
N GLU A 129 -12.07 8.29 0.72
CA GLU A 129 -13.16 9.28 0.62
C GLU A 129 -14.49 8.75 1.21
N VAL A 130 -14.73 7.44 1.05
CA VAL A 130 -15.98 6.79 1.48
C VAL A 130 -16.02 6.55 3.00
N TYR A 131 -14.87 6.56 3.68
CA TYR A 131 -14.80 6.22 5.10
C TYR A 131 -15.51 7.27 5.96
N ALA A 132 -16.60 6.84 6.60
CA ALA A 132 -17.50 7.70 7.35
C ALA A 132 -17.95 8.94 6.53
N ALA A 133 -18.18 8.77 5.22
CA ALA A 133 -18.52 9.86 4.29
C ALA A 133 -17.53 11.05 4.36
N GLY A 134 -16.23 10.74 4.28
CA GLY A 134 -15.13 11.69 4.34
C GLY A 134 -14.81 12.22 5.75
N LYS A 135 -15.53 11.82 6.81
CA LYS A 135 -15.20 12.22 8.18
C LYS A 135 -13.85 11.66 8.63
N ALA A 136 -13.50 10.44 8.21
CA ALA A 136 -12.22 9.84 8.56
C ALA A 136 -11.03 10.69 8.04
N GLU A 137 -11.14 11.19 6.80
CA GLU A 137 -10.16 12.11 6.21
C GLU A 137 -10.07 13.44 6.97
N ARG A 138 -11.21 14.00 7.39
CA ARG A 138 -11.25 15.23 8.19
C ARG A 138 -10.60 15.04 9.57
N THR A 139 -10.93 13.97 10.28
CA THR A 139 -10.31 13.63 11.58
C THR A 139 -8.80 13.47 11.40
N LEU A 140 -8.36 12.68 10.42
CA LEU A 140 -6.92 12.49 10.14
C LEU A 140 -6.23 13.82 9.82
N GLY A 141 -6.78 14.63 8.92
CA GLY A 141 -6.23 15.93 8.55
C GLY A 141 -6.12 16.91 9.72
N ASN A 142 -7.15 16.96 10.56
CA ASN A 142 -7.17 17.79 11.78
C ASN A 142 -6.05 17.39 12.74
N ILE A 143 -5.84 16.08 12.97
CA ILE A 143 -4.78 15.60 13.85
C ILE A 143 -3.41 15.94 13.26
N LEU A 144 -3.16 15.65 11.97
CA LEU A 144 -1.88 15.95 11.31
C LEU A 144 -1.53 17.43 11.41
N LYS A 145 -2.51 18.31 11.16
CA LYS A 145 -2.34 19.77 11.29
C LYS A 145 -2.05 20.20 12.73
N ARG A 146 -2.79 19.65 13.71
CA ARG A 146 -2.61 19.96 15.14
C ARG A 146 -1.24 19.51 15.65
N LYS A 147 -0.79 18.32 15.27
CA LYS A 147 0.52 17.77 15.66
C LYS A 147 1.69 18.49 14.99
N GLY A 148 1.48 19.11 13.83
CA GLY A 148 2.52 19.85 13.12
C GLY A 148 3.71 18.97 12.71
N TRP A 149 3.51 17.66 12.54
CA TRP A 149 4.54 16.78 12.03
C TRP A 149 4.95 17.20 10.62
N ARG A 150 6.24 17.08 10.30
CA ARG A 150 6.72 17.43 8.97
C ARG A 150 6.04 16.55 7.93
N ARG A 151 5.41 17.15 6.92
CA ARG A 151 4.76 16.41 5.83
C ARG A 151 5.67 15.37 5.17
N SER A 152 6.98 15.62 5.15
CA SER A 152 8.00 14.73 4.59
C SER A 152 8.36 13.51 5.44
N SER A 153 7.88 13.40 6.69
CA SER A 153 8.20 12.26 7.58
C SER A 153 7.17 11.13 7.54
N TYR A 154 5.99 11.35 6.95
CA TYR A 154 4.91 10.37 6.88
C TYR A 154 4.38 10.20 5.45
N VAL A 155 3.71 9.07 5.26
CA VAL A 155 3.12 8.59 4.02
C VAL A 155 1.61 8.51 4.21
N ILE A 156 0.87 9.36 3.51
CA ILE A 156 -0.60 9.34 3.49
C ILE A 156 -1.09 8.65 2.23
N THR A 157 -2.02 7.72 2.42
CA THR A 157 -2.73 7.09 1.31
C THR A 157 -4.24 7.32 1.43
N THR A 158 -4.89 7.66 0.31
CA THR A 158 -6.36 7.69 0.23
C THR A 158 -6.83 6.88 -0.98
N LYS A 159 -8.11 6.53 -1.00
CA LYS A 159 -8.72 5.69 -2.05
C LYS A 159 -9.96 6.34 -2.62
N ILE A 160 -10.06 6.29 -3.94
CA ILE A 160 -11.13 6.89 -4.73
C ILE A 160 -11.95 5.78 -5.40
N PHE A 161 -13.28 5.89 -5.25
CA PHE A 161 -14.30 5.15 -5.99
C PHE A 161 -15.73 5.62 -5.66
N GLY A 162 -16.00 6.13 -4.44
CA GLY A 162 -17.35 6.41 -3.95
C GLY A 162 -17.36 7.66 -3.09
N GLY A 163 -17.46 8.81 -3.74
CA GLY A 163 -17.38 10.13 -3.10
C GLY A 163 -18.72 10.78 -2.79
N GLY A 164 -19.83 10.25 -3.33
CA GLY A 164 -21.16 10.84 -3.12
C GLY A 164 -22.31 9.99 -3.65
N GLN A 165 -23.50 10.59 -3.69
CA GLN A 165 -24.73 9.90 -4.08
C GLN A 165 -25.03 10.06 -5.57
N ALA A 166 -24.57 11.14 -6.20
CA ALA A 166 -24.80 11.36 -7.62
C ALA A 166 -24.09 10.30 -8.47
N GLU A 167 -24.60 10.06 -9.68
CA GLU A 167 -24.05 9.05 -10.59
C GLU A 167 -22.60 9.37 -11.00
N THR A 168 -22.24 10.65 -11.02
CA THR A 168 -20.91 11.13 -11.37
C THR A 168 -19.95 11.24 -10.19
N GLU A 169 -20.39 10.94 -8.96
CA GLU A 169 -19.58 10.98 -7.73
C GLU A 169 -19.09 9.58 -7.33
N ARG A 170 -18.98 8.66 -8.31
CA ARG A 170 -18.50 7.29 -8.12
C ARG A 170 -17.73 6.79 -9.35
N GLY A 171 -17.06 5.66 -9.18
CA GLY A 171 -16.29 4.97 -10.21
C GLY A 171 -14.86 5.49 -10.35
N LEU A 172 -14.24 5.15 -11.47
CA LEU A 172 -12.86 5.53 -11.81
C LEU A 172 -12.79 6.32 -13.12
N SER A 173 -13.88 7.02 -13.46
CA SER A 173 -13.85 8.00 -14.53
C SER A 173 -12.83 9.10 -14.22
N ARG A 174 -12.27 9.73 -15.25
CA ARG A 174 -11.35 10.86 -15.09
C ARG A 174 -11.97 11.99 -14.27
N LYS A 175 -13.28 12.23 -14.43
CA LYS A 175 -14.04 13.22 -13.65
C LYS A 175 -13.96 12.88 -12.16
N HIS A 176 -14.36 11.67 -11.76
CA HIS A 176 -14.40 11.30 -10.34
C HIS A 176 -13.01 11.16 -9.73
N ILE A 177 -12.01 10.65 -10.46
CA ILE A 177 -10.63 10.58 -9.95
C ILE A 177 -10.11 11.97 -9.58
N ILE A 178 -10.31 12.97 -10.45
CA ILE A 178 -9.82 14.33 -10.21
C ILE A 178 -10.63 15.03 -9.12
N GLU A 179 -11.96 14.98 -9.20
CA GLU A 179 -12.86 15.67 -8.25
C GLU A 179 -12.83 15.02 -6.88
N GLY A 180 -12.90 13.68 -6.82
CA GLY A 180 -12.81 12.90 -5.58
C GLY A 180 -11.49 13.14 -4.86
N LEU A 181 -10.34 13.08 -5.58
CA LEU A 181 -9.04 13.35 -4.96
C LEU A 181 -8.93 14.79 -4.45
N ARG A 182 -9.41 15.79 -5.20
CA ARG A 182 -9.44 17.18 -4.72
C ARG A 182 -10.26 17.33 -3.45
N GLY A 183 -11.44 16.70 -3.40
CA GLY A 183 -12.27 16.68 -2.20
C GLY A 183 -11.58 15.98 -1.02
N SER A 184 -10.86 14.89 -1.27
CA SER A 184 -10.04 14.21 -0.25
C SER A 184 -8.94 15.10 0.29
N LEU A 185 -8.20 15.78 -0.59
CA LEU A 185 -7.12 16.70 -0.21
C LEU A 185 -7.62 17.88 0.63
N GLU A 186 -8.78 18.44 0.26
CA GLU A 186 -9.45 19.50 1.04
C GLU A 186 -9.78 19.00 2.46
N ARG A 187 -10.40 17.81 2.57
CA ARG A 187 -10.74 17.21 3.87
C ARG A 187 -9.51 16.90 4.71
N LEU A 188 -8.46 16.37 4.08
CA LEU A 188 -7.18 16.08 4.70
C LEU A 188 -6.37 17.35 5.06
N GLN A 189 -6.71 18.50 4.48
CA GLN A 189 -5.92 19.73 4.57
C GLN A 189 -4.46 19.52 4.10
N LEU A 190 -4.29 18.78 3.01
CA LEU A 190 -3.00 18.46 2.40
C LEU A 190 -2.95 18.94 0.95
N GLU A 191 -1.76 19.32 0.48
CA GLU A 191 -1.55 19.64 -0.94
C GLU A 191 -1.47 18.37 -1.81
N TYR A 192 -0.96 17.28 -1.22
CA TYR A 192 -0.81 15.99 -1.89
C TYR A 192 -0.94 14.80 -0.94
N VAL A 193 -1.34 13.66 -1.48
CA VAL A 193 -1.17 12.34 -0.84
C VAL A 193 0.05 11.64 -1.42
N ASP A 194 0.69 10.76 -0.67
CA ASP A 194 1.82 10.00 -1.20
C ASP A 194 1.34 8.96 -2.21
N ILE A 195 0.20 8.33 -1.95
CA ILE A 195 -0.42 7.38 -2.87
C ILE A 195 -1.92 7.60 -2.95
N VAL A 196 -2.43 7.77 -4.17
CA VAL A 196 -3.86 7.65 -4.46
C VAL A 196 -4.16 6.24 -4.97
N PHE A 197 -5.12 5.56 -4.35
CA PHE A 197 -5.55 4.23 -4.79
C PHE A 197 -6.87 4.28 -5.54
N ALA A 198 -6.99 3.46 -6.59
CA ALA A 198 -8.29 2.98 -7.06
C ALA A 198 -8.85 1.99 -6.03
N ASN A 199 -9.93 2.33 -5.31
CA ASN A 199 -10.41 1.55 -4.16
C ASN A 199 -10.89 0.12 -4.53
N ARG A 200 -11.38 -0.04 -5.76
CA ARG A 200 -11.81 -1.29 -6.42
C ARG A 200 -11.72 -1.12 -7.93
N SER A 201 -11.86 -2.20 -8.72
CA SER A 201 -11.94 -2.06 -10.18
C SER A 201 -13.28 -1.45 -10.61
N ASP A 202 -13.28 -0.80 -11.78
CA ASP A 202 -14.46 -0.18 -12.37
C ASP A 202 -14.69 -0.73 -13.79
N PRO A 203 -15.66 -1.65 -13.98
CA PRO A 203 -15.95 -2.20 -15.30
C PRO A 203 -16.57 -1.18 -16.27
N ASN A 204 -17.02 -0.01 -15.77
CA ASN A 204 -17.64 1.02 -16.59
C ASN A 204 -16.65 2.07 -17.12
N SER A 205 -15.41 2.07 -16.62
CA SER A 205 -14.37 3.02 -17.04
C SER A 205 -13.26 2.29 -17.80
N PRO A 206 -12.91 2.69 -19.03
CA PRO A 206 -11.82 2.07 -19.77
C PRO A 206 -10.48 2.19 -19.04
N MET A 207 -9.65 1.14 -19.07
CA MET A 207 -8.36 1.13 -18.37
C MET A 207 -7.46 2.30 -18.76
N GLU A 208 -7.42 2.64 -20.06
CA GLU A 208 -6.65 3.78 -20.55
C GLU A 208 -7.05 5.09 -19.86
N GLU A 209 -8.35 5.34 -19.69
CA GLU A 209 -8.86 6.55 -19.03
C GLU A 209 -8.40 6.60 -17.58
N ILE A 210 -8.54 5.47 -16.86
CA ILE A 210 -8.12 5.33 -15.46
C ILE A 210 -6.62 5.67 -15.32
N VAL A 211 -5.76 5.04 -16.13
CA VAL A 211 -4.30 5.24 -16.06
C VAL A 211 -3.91 6.67 -16.46
N ARG A 212 -4.57 7.27 -17.45
CA ARG A 212 -4.37 8.69 -17.81
C ARG A 212 -4.81 9.64 -16.71
N ALA A 213 -5.92 9.35 -16.02
CA ALA A 213 -6.40 10.16 -14.91
C ALA A 213 -5.47 10.08 -13.70
N MET A 214 -5.02 8.88 -13.33
CA MET A 214 -4.03 8.66 -12.27
C MET A 214 -2.69 9.35 -12.59
N THR A 215 -2.22 9.23 -13.83
CA THR A 215 -1.01 9.93 -14.30
C THR A 215 -1.18 11.44 -14.24
N TYR A 216 -2.34 11.95 -14.63
CA TYR A 216 -2.63 13.38 -14.58
C TYR A 216 -2.56 13.92 -13.15
N VAL A 217 -3.22 13.28 -12.17
CA VAL A 217 -3.20 13.78 -10.79
C VAL A 217 -1.80 13.75 -10.18
N ILE A 218 -0.95 12.80 -10.60
CA ILE A 218 0.47 12.78 -10.21
C ILE A 218 1.23 13.94 -10.84
N ASN A 219 1.08 14.17 -12.15
CA ASN A 219 1.74 15.27 -12.85
C ASN A 219 1.28 16.65 -12.37
N GLN A 220 0.08 16.75 -11.78
CA GLN A 220 -0.43 17.96 -11.14
C GLN A 220 0.06 18.13 -9.70
N GLY A 221 0.84 17.19 -9.16
CA GLY A 221 1.34 17.21 -7.80
C GLY A 221 0.27 16.93 -6.74
N LEU A 222 -0.90 16.39 -7.11
CA LEU A 222 -1.96 16.02 -6.15
C LEU A 222 -1.70 14.66 -5.48
N ALA A 223 -0.89 13.82 -6.13
CA ALA A 223 -0.38 12.58 -5.58
C ALA A 223 1.08 12.36 -6.01
N LEU A 224 1.88 11.62 -5.24
CA LEU A 224 3.25 11.25 -5.65
C LEU A 224 3.28 9.96 -6.47
N TYR A 225 2.44 9.00 -6.09
CA TYR A 225 2.28 7.70 -6.74
C TYR A 225 0.80 7.33 -6.81
N TRP A 226 0.50 6.25 -7.54
CA TRP A 226 -0.83 5.63 -7.47
C TRP A 226 -0.72 4.11 -7.33
N GLY A 227 -1.80 3.51 -6.85
CA GLY A 227 -1.92 2.08 -6.67
C GLY A 227 -3.33 1.56 -6.94
N THR A 228 -3.47 0.25 -6.89
CA THR A 228 -4.75 -0.45 -7.04
C THR A 228 -5.18 -1.07 -5.71
N SER A 229 -6.46 -1.37 -5.55
CA SER A 229 -6.99 -2.08 -4.38
C SER A 229 -8.07 -3.02 -4.83
N ARG A 230 -8.00 -4.29 -4.44
CA ARG A 230 -8.94 -5.37 -4.82
C ARG A 230 -8.94 -5.72 -6.32
N TRP A 231 -7.92 -5.33 -7.08
CA TRP A 231 -7.83 -5.64 -8.51
C TRP A 231 -7.25 -7.04 -8.76
N GLY A 232 -7.74 -7.76 -9.76
CA GLY A 232 -7.13 -9.01 -10.21
C GLY A 232 -5.75 -8.78 -10.83
N ALA A 233 -4.89 -9.82 -10.83
CA ALA A 233 -3.55 -9.71 -11.43
C ALA A 233 -3.58 -9.33 -12.93
N ALA A 234 -4.61 -9.76 -13.66
CA ALA A 234 -4.82 -9.39 -15.05
C ALA A 234 -5.11 -7.89 -15.22
N GLU A 235 -5.99 -7.31 -14.39
CA GLU A 235 -6.31 -5.87 -14.42
C GLU A 235 -5.08 -5.02 -14.07
N ILE A 236 -4.27 -5.44 -13.09
CA ILE A 236 -3.02 -4.75 -12.73
C ILE A 236 -2.02 -4.80 -13.89
N MET A 237 -1.90 -5.95 -14.56
CA MET A 237 -1.04 -6.09 -15.74
C MET A 237 -1.56 -5.26 -16.93
N GLU A 238 -2.87 -5.17 -17.10
CA GLU A 238 -3.49 -4.31 -18.11
C GLU A 238 -3.18 -2.84 -17.86
N ALA A 239 -3.32 -2.36 -16.62
CA ALA A 239 -2.91 -1.00 -16.23
C ALA A 239 -1.43 -0.74 -16.52
N TYR A 240 -0.56 -1.69 -16.20
CA TYR A 240 0.86 -1.61 -16.52
C TYR A 240 1.10 -1.57 -18.04
N SER A 241 0.39 -2.39 -18.81
CA SER A 241 0.47 -2.42 -20.27
C SER A 241 0.08 -1.07 -20.88
N MET A 242 -1.06 -0.50 -20.44
CA MET A 242 -1.48 0.85 -20.86
C MET A 242 -0.43 1.91 -20.52
N ALA A 243 0.16 1.82 -19.32
CA ALA A 243 1.21 2.74 -18.91
C ALA A 243 2.45 2.66 -19.81
N ARG A 244 2.87 1.45 -20.19
CA ARG A 244 4.01 1.27 -21.11
C ARG A 244 3.69 1.69 -22.52
N GLN A 245 2.51 1.36 -23.02
CA GLN A 245 2.09 1.69 -24.39
C GLN A 245 1.99 3.20 -24.61
N PHE A 246 1.47 3.95 -23.63
CA PHE A 246 1.20 5.38 -23.77
C PHE A 246 2.17 6.28 -23.00
N ASN A 247 3.28 5.73 -22.50
CA ASN A 247 4.27 6.44 -21.69
C ASN A 247 3.65 7.17 -20.48
N LEU A 248 2.78 6.47 -19.77
CA LEU A 248 2.11 6.93 -18.55
C LEU A 248 2.77 6.30 -17.31
N ILE A 249 2.31 6.70 -16.13
CA ILE A 249 2.88 6.23 -14.86
C ILE A 249 2.17 4.93 -14.46
N PRO A 250 2.88 3.80 -14.26
CA PRO A 250 2.28 2.54 -13.81
C PRO A 250 1.95 2.57 -12.29
N PRO A 251 1.05 1.70 -11.81
CA PRO A 251 0.78 1.59 -10.38
C PRO A 251 1.98 0.99 -9.65
N VAL A 252 2.26 1.44 -8.42
CA VAL A 252 3.42 0.98 -7.63
C VAL A 252 3.08 -0.10 -6.61
N CYS A 253 1.80 -0.24 -6.26
CA CYS A 253 1.36 -1.19 -5.25
C CYS A 253 -0.10 -1.62 -5.42
N GLU A 254 -0.41 -2.78 -4.88
CA GLU A 254 -1.77 -3.31 -4.72
C GLU A 254 -2.12 -3.39 -3.23
N GLN A 255 -3.31 -2.88 -2.86
CA GLN A 255 -3.88 -3.03 -1.53
C GLN A 255 -4.78 -4.26 -1.45
N VAL A 256 -4.34 -5.31 -0.75
CA VAL A 256 -4.99 -6.64 -0.79
C VAL A 256 -5.41 -7.16 0.59
N GLU A 257 -6.51 -7.89 0.67
CA GLU A 257 -6.84 -8.62 1.91
C GLU A 257 -5.83 -9.73 2.13
N HIS A 258 -5.21 -9.76 3.31
CA HIS A 258 -4.34 -10.86 3.69
C HIS A 258 -4.41 -11.14 5.18
N HIS A 259 -4.77 -12.38 5.50
CA HIS A 259 -4.78 -12.93 6.84
C HIS A 259 -4.77 -14.46 6.77
N LEU A 260 -4.75 -15.15 7.91
CA LEU A 260 -4.65 -16.62 7.99
C LEU A 260 -5.70 -17.38 7.17
N PHE A 261 -6.85 -16.75 6.87
CA PHE A 261 -7.97 -17.33 6.13
C PHE A 261 -8.17 -16.74 4.73
N GLN A 262 -7.33 -15.78 4.32
CA GLN A 262 -7.35 -15.16 2.99
C GLN A 262 -5.92 -15.00 2.49
N ARG A 263 -5.46 -15.96 1.67
CA ARG A 263 -4.03 -16.17 1.38
C ARG A 263 -3.69 -16.09 -0.10
N GLU A 264 -4.54 -16.66 -0.94
CA GLU A 264 -4.24 -17.01 -2.33
C GLU A 264 -3.63 -15.86 -3.13
N LYS A 265 -4.29 -14.70 -3.19
CA LYS A 265 -3.79 -13.58 -3.98
C LYS A 265 -2.44 -13.06 -3.50
N ALA A 266 -2.28 -12.88 -2.19
CA ALA A 266 -1.06 -12.35 -1.60
C ALA A 266 0.13 -13.34 -1.68
N GLU A 267 -0.13 -14.64 -1.59
CA GLU A 267 0.92 -15.68 -1.62
C GLU A 267 1.26 -16.18 -3.03
N MET A 268 0.30 -16.15 -3.97
CA MET A 268 0.49 -16.72 -5.32
C MET A 268 0.63 -15.66 -6.41
N GLN A 269 -0.22 -14.62 -6.39
CA GLN A 269 -0.30 -13.68 -7.51
C GLN A 269 0.62 -12.47 -7.34
N LEU A 270 0.66 -11.88 -6.14
CA LEU A 270 1.43 -10.66 -5.90
C LEU A 270 2.96 -10.85 -6.00
N PRO A 271 3.56 -11.98 -5.57
CA PRO A 271 4.99 -12.21 -5.79
C PRO A 271 5.36 -12.20 -7.28
N GLU A 272 4.53 -12.78 -8.15
CA GLU A 272 4.77 -12.74 -9.59
C GLU A 272 4.70 -11.32 -10.15
N LEU A 273 3.71 -10.52 -9.74
CA LEU A 273 3.60 -9.11 -10.14
C LEU A 273 4.80 -8.29 -9.65
N TYR A 274 5.27 -8.53 -8.43
CA TYR A 274 6.47 -7.88 -7.91
C TYR A 274 7.70 -8.18 -8.78
N HIS A 275 7.92 -9.45 -9.12
CA HIS A 275 9.07 -9.82 -9.94
C HIS A 275 8.98 -9.26 -11.36
N LYS A 276 7.81 -9.37 -12.00
CA LYS A 276 7.59 -8.97 -13.41
C LYS A 276 7.53 -7.46 -13.62
N ILE A 277 6.77 -6.74 -12.79
CA ILE A 277 6.46 -5.30 -13.00
C ILE A 277 6.78 -4.42 -11.80
N GLY A 278 7.24 -4.99 -10.68
CA GLY A 278 7.71 -4.22 -9.53
C GLY A 278 6.62 -3.73 -8.58
N VAL A 279 5.37 -4.19 -8.75
CA VAL A 279 4.24 -3.83 -7.89
C VAL A 279 4.44 -4.44 -6.49
N GLY A 280 4.44 -3.58 -5.47
CA GLY A 280 4.46 -4.00 -4.07
C GLY A 280 3.09 -4.36 -3.53
N SER A 281 3.02 -4.77 -2.26
CA SER A 281 1.75 -5.03 -1.61
C SER A 281 1.64 -4.37 -0.24
N VAL A 282 0.48 -3.75 -0.02
CA VAL A 282 0.04 -3.28 1.30
C VAL A 282 -1.17 -4.12 1.66
N THR A 283 -1.10 -4.89 2.74
CA THR A 283 -2.20 -5.78 3.09
C THR A 283 -3.14 -5.15 4.10
N TRP A 284 -4.40 -5.58 4.11
CA TRP A 284 -5.42 -5.08 5.04
C TRP A 284 -6.21 -6.23 5.68
N SER A 285 -6.90 -5.90 6.78
CA SER A 285 -7.63 -6.83 7.65
C SER A 285 -6.79 -8.04 8.13
N PRO A 286 -5.59 -7.84 8.71
CA PRO A 286 -4.74 -8.94 9.16
C PRO A 286 -5.40 -9.84 10.22
N LEU A 287 -6.41 -9.33 10.92
CA LEU A 287 -7.19 -10.05 11.93
C LEU A 287 -8.60 -10.40 11.46
N ALA A 288 -8.89 -10.32 10.15
CA ALA A 288 -10.21 -10.56 9.56
C ALA A 288 -11.35 -9.84 10.30
N CYS A 289 -11.20 -8.52 10.48
CA CYS A 289 -12.13 -7.68 11.25
C CYS A 289 -12.31 -8.09 12.73
N GLY A 290 -11.32 -8.75 13.31
CA GLY A 290 -11.29 -9.21 14.71
C GLY A 290 -11.58 -10.70 14.88
N LEU A 291 -11.98 -11.41 13.81
CA LEU A 291 -12.31 -12.85 13.86
C LEU A 291 -11.14 -13.70 14.38
N ILE A 292 -9.90 -13.27 14.09
CA ILE A 292 -8.66 -13.94 14.49
C ILE A 292 -8.18 -13.42 15.86
N THR A 293 -9.11 -13.25 16.79
CA THR A 293 -8.81 -12.85 18.17
C THR A 293 -9.68 -13.65 19.11
N SER A 294 -9.30 -13.72 20.39
CA SER A 294 -10.13 -14.36 21.43
C SER A 294 -11.41 -13.58 21.74
N LYS A 295 -11.62 -12.40 21.13
CA LYS A 295 -12.75 -11.49 21.44
C LYS A 295 -14.12 -12.09 21.15
N TYR A 296 -14.19 -13.13 20.32
CA TYR A 296 -15.45 -13.71 19.85
C TYR A 296 -15.77 -15.09 20.43
N ASP A 297 -15.18 -15.45 21.57
CA ASP A 297 -15.35 -16.74 22.26
C ASP A 297 -16.84 -17.07 22.56
N GLY A 298 -17.55 -17.56 21.55
CA GLY A 298 -18.98 -17.88 21.56
C GLY A 298 -19.94 -16.70 21.73
N ARG A 299 -19.46 -15.49 22.08
CA ARG A 299 -20.29 -14.30 22.34
C ARG A 299 -19.76 -13.12 21.51
N LEU A 300 -20.68 -12.29 21.01
CA LEU A 300 -20.37 -11.02 20.35
C LEU A 300 -20.37 -9.92 21.42
N PRO A 301 -19.22 -9.33 21.81
CA PRO A 301 -19.22 -8.20 22.72
C PRO A 301 -19.93 -6.99 22.11
N ASP A 302 -20.65 -6.21 22.90
CA ASP A 302 -21.37 -5.02 22.40
C ASP A 302 -20.42 -3.97 21.80
N SER A 303 -19.17 -3.93 22.25
CA SER A 303 -18.13 -3.01 21.77
C SER A 303 -17.38 -3.48 20.51
N CYS A 304 -17.67 -4.68 19.99
CA CYS A 304 -16.97 -5.23 18.85
C CYS A 304 -17.46 -4.62 17.51
N ARG A 305 -16.62 -4.72 16.46
CA ARG A 305 -16.95 -4.20 15.12
C ARG A 305 -18.23 -4.78 14.54
N ALA A 306 -18.52 -6.05 14.81
CA ALA A 306 -19.72 -6.73 14.32
C ALA A 306 -21.02 -6.21 14.94
N SER A 307 -20.95 -5.48 16.07
CA SER A 307 -22.09 -4.89 16.75
C SER A 307 -22.42 -3.48 16.23
N ILE A 308 -21.58 -2.89 15.38
CA ILE A 308 -21.79 -1.55 14.81
C ILE A 308 -22.92 -1.57 13.78
N LYS A 309 -23.83 -0.58 13.85
CA LYS A 309 -24.89 -0.41 12.85
C LYS A 309 -24.29 -0.31 11.43
N GLY A 310 -24.80 -1.13 10.51
CA GLY A 310 -24.26 -1.23 9.13
C GLY A 310 -23.24 -2.36 8.92
N TYR A 311 -22.82 -3.06 9.98
CA TYR A 311 -21.91 -4.22 9.92
C TYR A 311 -22.62 -5.56 10.09
N GLN A 312 -23.91 -5.64 9.75
CA GLN A 312 -24.69 -6.88 9.84
C GLN A 312 -24.04 -8.01 9.02
N TRP A 313 -23.48 -7.70 7.85
CA TRP A 313 -22.71 -8.65 7.04
C TRP A 313 -21.54 -9.30 7.80
N LEU A 314 -20.87 -8.56 8.70
CA LEU A 314 -19.77 -9.08 9.50
C LEU A 314 -20.31 -9.95 10.64
N LYS A 315 -21.42 -9.54 11.26
CA LYS A 315 -22.12 -10.34 12.26
C LYS A 315 -22.56 -11.68 11.67
N ASP A 316 -23.17 -11.66 10.49
CA ASP A 316 -23.61 -12.86 9.76
C ASP A 316 -22.40 -13.74 9.41
N LYS A 317 -21.30 -13.14 8.93
CA LYS A 317 -20.05 -13.88 8.66
C LYS A 317 -19.49 -14.55 9.92
N VAL A 318 -19.42 -13.84 11.04
CA VAL A 318 -18.94 -14.35 12.33
C VAL A 318 -19.83 -15.49 12.83
N GLN A 319 -21.15 -15.35 12.71
CA GLN A 319 -22.13 -16.32 13.19
C GLN A 319 -22.35 -17.51 12.22
N SER A 320 -21.88 -17.41 10.99
CA SER A 320 -21.92 -18.50 10.01
C SER A 320 -21.09 -19.71 10.46
N GLU A 321 -21.42 -20.89 9.93
CA GLU A 321 -20.66 -22.11 10.20
C GLU A 321 -19.19 -21.99 9.80
N ASP A 322 -18.89 -21.31 8.69
CA ASP A 322 -17.52 -21.07 8.27
C ASP A 322 -16.78 -20.09 9.18
N GLY A 323 -17.48 -19.06 9.69
CA GLY A 323 -16.94 -18.13 10.68
C GLY A 323 -16.57 -18.82 11.99
N LYS A 324 -17.44 -19.68 12.52
CA LYS A 324 -17.17 -20.50 13.71
C LYS A 324 -16.00 -21.46 13.50
N LYS A 325 -15.92 -22.13 12.34
CA LYS A 325 -14.77 -22.98 11.99
C LYS A 325 -13.47 -22.20 11.92
N GLN A 326 -13.49 -20.99 11.36
CA GLN A 326 -12.32 -20.11 11.32
C GLN A 326 -11.89 -19.68 12.73
N GLN A 327 -12.83 -19.37 13.62
CA GLN A 327 -12.51 -19.06 15.01
C GLN A 327 -11.89 -20.25 15.74
N ALA A 328 -12.47 -21.44 15.61
CA ALA A 328 -11.91 -22.66 16.20
C ALA A 328 -10.46 -22.87 15.74
N LYS A 329 -10.20 -22.79 14.43
CA LYS A 329 -8.85 -22.87 13.87
C LYS A 329 -7.91 -21.75 14.34
N ALA A 330 -8.42 -20.55 14.61
CA ALA A 330 -7.61 -19.48 15.18
C ALA A 330 -7.24 -19.78 16.63
N MET A 331 -8.12 -20.45 17.40
CA MET A 331 -7.83 -20.88 18.78
C MET A 331 -6.86 -22.06 18.82
N ASP A 332 -6.82 -22.91 17.79
CA ASP A 332 -5.81 -23.97 17.67
C ASP A 332 -4.36 -23.43 17.60
N LEU A 333 -4.18 -22.11 17.37
CA LEU A 333 -2.88 -21.44 17.38
C LEU A 333 -2.43 -21.01 18.79
N LEU A 334 -3.28 -21.13 19.82
CA LEU A 334 -2.94 -20.76 21.20
C LEU A 334 -1.67 -21.44 21.73
N PRO A 335 -1.42 -22.75 21.51
CA PRO A 335 -0.19 -23.39 21.97
C PRO A 335 1.07 -22.75 21.38
N ILE A 336 1.05 -22.42 20.09
CA ILE A 336 2.17 -21.75 19.40
C ILE A 336 2.36 -20.33 19.94
N ALA A 337 1.25 -19.60 20.13
CA ALA A 337 1.28 -18.25 20.69
C ALA A 337 1.83 -18.25 22.14
N HIS A 338 1.43 -19.21 22.97
CA HIS A 338 1.95 -19.40 24.33
C HIS A 338 3.45 -19.74 24.34
N GLN A 339 3.90 -20.62 23.43
CA GLN A 339 5.33 -20.96 23.30
C GLN A 339 6.18 -19.72 22.95
N LEU A 340 5.63 -18.80 22.16
CA LEU A 340 6.27 -17.54 21.76
C LEU A 340 6.05 -16.38 22.74
N GLY A 341 5.28 -16.61 23.82
CA GLY A 341 4.93 -15.56 24.79
C GLY A 341 4.14 -14.40 24.19
N CYS A 342 3.31 -14.66 23.18
CA CYS A 342 2.55 -13.64 22.45
C CYS A 342 1.05 -13.94 22.38
N THR A 343 0.26 -12.97 21.92
CA THR A 343 -1.17 -13.20 21.63
C THR A 343 -1.37 -13.80 20.24
N VAL A 344 -2.53 -14.42 20.00
CA VAL A 344 -2.91 -14.91 18.66
C VAL A 344 -2.97 -13.76 17.65
N ALA A 345 -3.38 -12.57 18.08
CA ALA A 345 -3.39 -11.38 17.22
C ALA A 345 -1.98 -10.98 16.80
N GLN A 346 -1.04 -10.94 17.75
CA GLN A 346 0.38 -10.67 17.46
C GLN A 346 0.97 -11.71 16.51
N LEU A 347 0.67 -13.00 16.74
CA LEU A 347 1.10 -14.10 15.88
C LEU A 347 0.54 -13.97 14.46
N ALA A 348 -0.75 -13.66 14.31
CA ALA A 348 -1.40 -13.50 13.02
C ALA A 348 -0.83 -12.31 12.22
N ILE A 349 -0.58 -11.17 12.87
CA ILE A 349 0.04 -9.99 12.24
C ILE A 349 1.49 -10.30 11.83
N ALA A 350 2.28 -10.92 12.73
CA ALA A 350 3.65 -11.33 12.44
C ALA A 350 3.70 -12.32 11.26
N TRP A 351 2.75 -13.27 11.22
CA TRP A 351 2.61 -14.20 10.11
C TRP A 351 2.32 -13.49 8.79
N CYS A 352 1.48 -12.44 8.77
CA CYS A 352 1.25 -11.64 7.56
C CYS A 352 2.53 -10.91 7.09
N LEU A 353 3.36 -10.45 8.04
CA LEU A 353 4.62 -9.73 7.75
C LEU A 353 5.76 -10.63 7.29
N ARG A 354 5.64 -11.95 7.47
CA ARG A 354 6.69 -12.93 7.13
C ARG A 354 7.05 -12.93 5.65
N SER A 355 6.09 -12.61 4.79
CA SER A 355 6.30 -12.57 3.35
C SER A 355 7.09 -11.31 2.99
N GLU A 356 8.25 -11.48 2.35
CA GLU A 356 9.04 -10.35 1.84
C GLU A 356 8.28 -9.56 0.76
N GLY A 357 7.33 -10.22 0.07
CA GLY A 357 6.44 -9.56 -0.90
C GLY A 357 5.42 -8.61 -0.26
N VAL A 358 5.23 -8.69 1.06
CA VAL A 358 4.39 -7.76 1.84
C VAL A 358 5.23 -6.58 2.30
N SER A 359 4.99 -5.42 1.70
CA SER A 359 5.72 -4.19 2.04
C SER A 359 5.22 -3.60 3.37
N SER A 360 3.92 -3.64 3.62
CA SER A 360 3.32 -3.20 4.88
C SER A 360 2.00 -3.92 5.17
N VAL A 361 1.63 -4.03 6.46
CA VAL A 361 0.34 -4.54 6.94
C VAL A 361 -0.41 -3.40 7.63
N LEU A 362 -1.61 -3.07 7.14
CA LEU A 362 -2.48 -2.05 7.72
C LEU A 362 -3.24 -2.61 8.93
N LEU A 363 -2.95 -2.01 10.08
CA LEU A 363 -3.65 -2.25 11.34
C LEU A 363 -4.95 -1.46 11.39
N GLY A 364 -5.98 -2.05 11.99
CA GLY A 364 -7.19 -1.35 12.41
C GLY A 364 -7.38 -1.56 13.90
N VAL A 365 -7.42 -0.47 14.66
CA VAL A 365 -7.46 -0.48 16.12
C VAL A 365 -8.50 0.50 16.63
N SER A 366 -9.19 0.14 17.71
CA SER A 366 -10.21 0.98 18.35
C SER A 366 -9.75 1.57 19.69
N SER A 367 -8.52 1.28 20.12
CA SER A 367 -7.93 1.81 21.35
C SER A 367 -6.40 1.74 21.31
N GLU A 368 -5.75 2.43 22.23
CA GLU A 368 -4.30 2.44 22.38
C GLU A 368 -3.74 1.06 22.77
N GLU A 369 -4.45 0.33 23.64
CA GLU A 369 -4.01 -0.99 24.11
C GLU A 369 -3.94 -1.98 22.94
N GLN A 370 -4.91 -1.93 22.03
CA GLN A 370 -4.88 -2.75 20.81
C GLN A 370 -3.71 -2.38 19.92
N LEU A 371 -3.39 -1.09 19.79
CA LEU A 371 -2.24 -0.65 19.01
C LEU A 371 -0.94 -1.15 19.63
N MET A 372 -0.76 -1.00 20.93
CA MET A 372 0.42 -1.47 21.66
C MET A 372 0.56 -2.99 21.58
N GLU A 373 -0.55 -3.73 21.72
CA GLU A 373 -0.57 -5.18 21.49
C GLU A 373 -0.09 -5.51 20.08
N HIS A 374 -0.68 -4.90 19.05
CA HIS A 374 -0.35 -5.18 17.66
C HIS A 374 1.09 -4.81 17.30
N LEU A 375 1.65 -3.73 17.86
CA LEU A 375 3.07 -3.36 17.69
C LEU A 375 4.02 -4.45 18.21
N GLY A 376 3.61 -5.20 19.24
CA GLY A 376 4.35 -6.35 19.75
C GLY A 376 4.58 -7.48 18.73
N SER A 377 3.80 -7.51 17.63
CA SER A 377 4.00 -8.46 16.53
C SER A 377 5.39 -8.37 15.89
N LEU A 378 6.07 -7.22 15.97
CA LEU A 378 7.43 -7.06 15.46
C LEU A 378 8.44 -7.96 16.19
N GLN A 379 8.24 -8.20 17.49
CA GLN A 379 9.08 -9.09 18.30
C GLN A 379 8.80 -10.56 17.97
N VAL A 380 7.55 -10.89 17.66
CA VAL A 380 7.14 -12.24 17.24
C VAL A 380 7.70 -12.57 15.86
N LEU A 381 7.72 -11.59 14.94
CA LEU A 381 8.26 -11.78 13.59
C LEU A 381 9.71 -12.28 13.59
N SER A 382 10.56 -11.80 14.49
CA SER A 382 11.95 -12.28 14.62
C SER A 382 12.08 -13.70 15.15
N GLN A 383 11.02 -14.26 15.74
CA GLN A 383 11.00 -15.61 16.34
C GLN A 383 10.32 -16.64 15.43
N LEU A 384 9.61 -16.20 14.38
CA LEU A 384 8.91 -17.08 13.44
C LEU A 384 9.89 -17.90 12.58
N THR A 385 10.11 -19.15 12.98
CA THR A 385 10.92 -20.10 12.22
C THR A 385 10.15 -20.76 11.07
N PRO A 386 10.82 -21.27 10.02
CA PRO A 386 10.16 -22.04 8.97
C PRO A 386 9.36 -23.24 9.49
N GLN A 387 9.84 -23.90 10.55
CA GLN A 387 9.13 -25.03 11.19
C GLN A 387 7.79 -24.58 11.79
N MET A 388 7.78 -23.47 12.52
CA MET A 388 6.55 -22.90 13.08
C MET A 388 5.57 -22.49 11.98
N VAL A 389 6.06 -21.92 10.87
CA VAL A 389 5.20 -21.58 9.73
C VAL A 389 4.56 -22.84 9.12
N MET A 390 5.30 -23.95 9.02
CA MET A 390 4.74 -25.24 8.57
C MET A 390 3.70 -25.80 9.54
N GLU A 391 3.92 -25.65 10.84
CA GLU A 391 2.96 -26.04 11.87
C GLU A 391 1.65 -25.23 11.76
N ILE A 392 1.77 -23.89 11.63
CA ILE A 392 0.63 -23.00 11.38
C ILE A 392 -0.10 -23.41 10.09
N ASP A 393 0.64 -23.69 9.00
CA ASP A 393 0.05 -24.15 7.74
C ASP A 393 -0.74 -25.46 7.91
N GLY A 394 -0.20 -26.41 8.72
CA GLY A 394 -0.85 -27.68 9.03
C GLY A 394 -2.15 -27.51 9.80
N LEU A 395 -2.17 -26.65 10.82
CA LEU A 395 -3.37 -26.33 11.61
C LEU A 395 -4.45 -25.64 10.76
N LEU A 396 -4.05 -24.68 9.93
CA LEU A 396 -4.98 -23.94 9.09
C LEU A 396 -5.53 -24.79 7.93
N GLY A 397 -4.72 -25.69 7.37
CA GLY A 397 -5.11 -26.61 6.30
C GLY A 397 -5.57 -25.92 5.02
N ASN A 398 -5.06 -24.70 4.76
CA ASN A 398 -5.49 -23.84 3.65
C ASN A 398 -4.32 -23.21 2.88
N LYS A 399 -3.14 -23.84 2.94
CA LYS A 399 -1.96 -23.38 2.22
C LYS A 399 -2.27 -23.30 0.73
N SER A 400 -1.98 -22.15 0.13
CA SER A 400 -2.18 -21.96 -1.30
C SER A 400 -1.16 -22.78 -2.07
N HIS A 401 -1.62 -23.51 -3.08
CA HIS A 401 -0.77 -24.32 -3.95
C HIS A 401 -0.85 -23.78 -5.37
N SER A 402 0.28 -23.72 -6.08
CA SER A 402 0.24 -23.52 -7.52
C SER A 402 -0.49 -24.71 -8.13
N LYS A 403 -1.58 -24.46 -8.87
CA LYS A 403 -2.17 -25.52 -9.71
C LYS A 403 -1.08 -25.88 -10.72
N LYS A 404 -0.56 -27.11 -10.62
CA LYS A 404 0.40 -27.67 -11.56
C LYS A 404 -0.19 -27.72 -12.96
#